data_AF-A0A948EXB8-F1
#
_entry.id   AF-A0A948EXB8-F1
#
_cell.length_a   1.000
_cell.length_b   1.000
_cell.length_c   1.000
_cell.angle_alpha   90.00
_cell.angle_beta   90.00
_cell.angle_gamma   90.00
#
_symmetry.space_group_name_H-M   'P 1'
#
loop_
_entity.id
_entity.type
_entity.pdbx_description
1 polymer ?
#
loop_
_entity_poly.entity_id
_entity_poly.type
_entity_poly.pdbx_seq_one_letter_code
_entity_poly.pdbx_strand_id
1 'polypeptide(L)'
;MAAPIVLASLVSKPVLGAASHNCTISGQVSGNVSTHLQGDCRSLGETPAYYAGLPPASWPNATNDFLNNLNRPRQFPVSPYTLAWNKRFKDAYEVVKTAGGPNPPLGTSNIATVWDVLSGYMVNVADGTQNPNWTLKARSGFVSDPALGQEAIAAYMNAVRITGGYPDYPLTPSDVVAMFNAVVVTGGGYQVSPSVVWNAADVLSYFRSLHA
;
A
#
# COMPACT_ATOMS: atom_id res chain seq x y z
N MET A 1 -5.63 43.39 38.26
CA MET A 1 -5.92 43.27 36.82
C MET A 1 -5.34 41.93 36.37
N ALA A 2 -6.17 40.93 36.11
CA ALA A 2 -5.74 39.57 35.78
C ALA A 2 -6.09 39.28 34.30
N ALA A 3 -5.11 38.83 33.52
CA ALA A 3 -5.27 38.51 32.10
C ALA A 3 -5.97 37.15 31.91
N PRO A 4 -6.78 36.98 30.85
CA PRO A 4 -7.42 35.71 30.55
C PRO A 4 -6.43 34.73 29.91
N ILE A 5 -6.36 33.52 30.45
CA ILE A 5 -5.67 32.38 29.83
C ILE A 5 -6.61 31.82 28.77
N VAL A 6 -6.23 31.95 27.50
CA VAL A 6 -6.89 31.27 26.40
C VAL A 6 -6.40 29.82 26.39
N LEU A 7 -7.19 28.89 26.95
CA LEU A 7 -7.04 27.47 26.67
C LEU A 7 -7.57 27.21 25.25
N ALA A 8 -6.69 27.33 24.26
CA ALA A 8 -6.94 26.78 22.94
C ALA A 8 -6.92 25.25 23.06
N SER A 9 -8.10 24.64 23.06
CA SER A 9 -8.23 23.20 22.82
C SER A 9 -7.81 22.94 21.39
N LEU A 10 -6.57 22.45 21.22
CA LEU A 10 -6.17 21.73 20.03
C LEU A 10 -7.08 20.50 19.94
N VAL A 11 -8.17 20.62 19.18
CA VAL A 11 -8.87 19.47 18.63
C VAL A 11 -7.93 18.87 17.59
N SER A 12 -6.91 18.15 18.08
CA SER A 12 -6.18 17.20 17.28
C SER A 12 -7.21 16.18 16.82
N LYS A 13 -7.34 16.03 15.50
CA LYS A 13 -7.88 14.80 14.93
C LYS A 13 -7.20 13.64 15.67
N PRO A 14 -7.93 12.61 16.10
CA PRO A 14 -7.29 11.45 16.70
C PRO A 14 -6.19 11.01 15.75
N VAL A 15 -4.94 11.05 16.23
CA VAL A 15 -3.81 10.43 15.55
C VAL A 15 -4.26 8.99 15.34
N LEU A 16 -4.20 8.52 14.10
CA LEU A 16 -4.40 7.11 13.75
C LEU A 16 -3.61 6.25 14.75
N GLY A 17 -4.24 5.72 15.79
CA GLY A 17 -3.50 5.14 16.93
C GLY A 17 -4.20 5.08 18.29
N ALA A 18 -5.53 5.05 18.36
CA ALA A 18 -6.23 4.67 19.58
C ALA A 18 -6.79 3.23 19.45
N ALA A 19 -5.88 2.27 19.31
CA ALA A 19 -6.12 0.83 19.49
C ALA A 19 -4.96 0.24 20.30
N SER A 20 -5.12 -0.97 20.83
CA SER A 20 -4.20 -1.66 21.77
C SER A 20 -2.74 -1.76 21.32
N HIS A 21 -2.45 -1.46 20.05
CA HIS A 21 -1.13 -1.52 19.44
C HIS A 21 -0.72 -0.12 18.97
N ASN A 22 0.22 0.48 19.70
CA ASN A 22 0.83 1.76 19.36
C ASN A 22 1.85 1.60 18.21
N CYS A 23 1.37 1.26 17.03
CA CYS A 23 2.16 1.11 15.81
C CYS A 23 2.22 2.43 15.02
N THR A 24 2.53 3.52 15.72
CA THR A 24 2.82 4.80 15.06
C THR A 24 4.34 4.94 14.91
N ILE A 25 4.80 5.28 13.71
CA ILE A 25 6.19 5.76 13.50
C ILE A 25 6.51 6.89 14.50
N SER A 26 5.50 7.70 14.87
CA SER A 26 5.59 8.72 15.91
C SER A 26 6.09 8.19 17.26
N GLY A 27 5.74 6.97 17.68
CA GLY A 27 6.28 6.36 18.90
C GLY A 27 7.78 6.05 18.82
N GLN A 28 8.28 5.75 17.61
CA GLN A 28 9.69 5.47 17.35
C GLN A 28 10.51 6.73 17.01
N VAL A 29 9.88 7.80 16.49
CA VAL A 29 10.55 9.04 16.04
C VAL A 29 10.42 10.19 17.04
N SER A 30 9.34 10.26 17.84
CA SER A 30 9.07 11.37 18.76
C SER A 30 9.77 11.27 20.12
N GLY A 31 10.45 10.16 20.44
CA GLY A 31 11.12 9.97 21.74
C GLY A 31 10.18 9.94 22.96
N ASN A 32 8.86 9.89 22.76
CA ASN A 32 7.87 9.85 23.83
C ASN A 32 7.18 8.48 23.87
N VAL A 33 7.92 7.47 24.30
CA VAL A 33 7.42 6.11 24.52
C VAL A 33 6.66 6.06 25.84
N SER A 34 5.32 6.15 25.79
CA SER A 34 4.47 5.67 26.88
C SER A 34 4.56 4.14 26.93
N THR A 35 4.94 3.61 28.10
CA THR A 35 5.32 2.22 28.39
C THR A 35 4.15 1.22 28.46
N HIS A 36 3.02 1.47 27.78
CA HIS A 36 1.91 0.52 27.76
C HIS A 36 2.01 -0.44 26.57
N LEU A 37 2.40 -1.68 26.85
CA LEU A 37 2.24 -2.90 26.04
C LEU A 37 2.71 -2.79 24.58
N GLN A 38 4.02 -2.89 24.37
CA GLN A 38 4.63 -3.01 23.04
C GLN A 38 4.40 -4.43 22.48
N GLY A 39 3.28 -4.65 21.79
CA GLY A 39 3.19 -5.75 20.83
C GLY A 39 4.09 -5.46 19.63
N ASP A 40 4.80 -6.46 19.11
CA ASP A 40 5.62 -6.31 17.90
C ASP A 40 4.70 -6.05 16.69
N CYS A 41 4.76 -4.83 16.15
CA CYS A 41 3.97 -4.42 14.98
C CYS A 41 4.25 -5.27 13.74
N ARG A 42 5.38 -5.98 13.71
CA ARG A 42 5.71 -6.93 12.65
C ARG A 42 4.75 -8.13 12.63
N SER A 43 4.19 -8.52 13.77
CA SER A 43 3.23 -9.63 13.84
C SER A 43 1.83 -9.30 13.31
N LEU A 44 1.58 -8.05 12.91
CA LEU A 44 0.24 -7.58 12.53
C LEU A 44 -0.18 -7.96 11.11
N GLY A 45 0.74 -8.37 10.25
CA GLY A 45 0.44 -8.57 8.84
C GLY A 45 1.43 -9.48 8.14
N GLU A 46 1.08 -9.85 6.92
CA GLU A 46 1.92 -10.65 6.04
C GLU A 46 2.66 -9.77 5.04
N THR A 47 3.78 -10.28 4.54
CA THR A 47 4.63 -9.62 3.56
C THR A 47 4.00 -9.61 2.15
N PRO A 48 4.48 -8.73 1.24
CA PRO A 48 4.13 -8.83 -0.18
C PRO A 48 4.45 -10.20 -0.79
N ALA A 49 5.57 -10.81 -0.39
CA ALA A 49 5.99 -12.12 -0.90
C ALA A 49 5.03 -13.24 -0.50
N TYR A 50 4.47 -13.18 0.72
CA TYR A 50 3.44 -14.11 1.17
C TYR A 50 2.22 -14.07 0.23
N TYR A 51 1.67 -12.87 -0.02
CA TYR A 51 0.50 -12.73 -0.89
C TYR A 51 0.81 -13.03 -2.35
N ALA A 52 2.01 -12.71 -2.84
CA ALA A 52 2.44 -13.02 -4.20
C ALA A 52 2.50 -14.53 -4.47
N GLY A 53 2.88 -15.32 -3.46
CA GLY A 53 2.96 -16.78 -3.53
C GLY A 53 1.61 -17.50 -3.41
N LEU A 54 0.56 -16.80 -3.00
CA LEU A 54 -0.79 -17.35 -2.92
C LEU A 54 -1.50 -17.30 -4.28
N PRO A 55 -2.36 -18.29 -4.61
CA PRO A 55 -3.21 -18.18 -5.78
C PRO A 55 -4.14 -16.96 -5.62
N PRO A 56 -4.38 -16.16 -6.67
CA PRO A 56 -5.16 -14.93 -6.54
C PRO A 56 -6.56 -15.12 -5.94
N ALA A 57 -7.16 -16.30 -6.14
CA ALA A 57 -8.46 -16.68 -5.57
C ALA A 57 -8.47 -16.75 -4.02
N SER A 58 -7.31 -16.91 -3.38
CA SER A 58 -7.20 -16.94 -1.91
C SER A 58 -6.80 -15.61 -1.29
N TRP A 59 -6.65 -14.54 -2.07
CA TRP A 59 -6.36 -13.22 -1.51
C TRP A 59 -7.53 -12.71 -0.65
N PRO A 60 -7.26 -11.92 0.40
CA PRO A 60 -8.31 -11.27 1.18
C PRO A 60 -9.22 -10.42 0.27
N ASN A 61 -10.53 -10.65 0.34
CA ASN A 61 -11.56 -9.96 -0.46
C ASN A 61 -11.28 -9.95 -1.99
N ALA A 62 -10.61 -10.99 -2.49
CA ALA A 62 -10.14 -11.09 -3.88
C ALA A 62 -11.24 -10.78 -4.90
N THR A 63 -12.42 -11.39 -4.76
CA THR A 63 -13.54 -11.27 -5.70
C THR A 63 -14.11 -9.85 -5.82
N ASN A 64 -14.00 -9.03 -4.78
CA ASN A 64 -14.59 -7.68 -4.78
C ASN A 64 -13.57 -6.59 -5.10
N ASP A 65 -12.29 -6.78 -4.76
CA ASP A 65 -11.29 -5.70 -4.87
C ASP A 65 -10.23 -5.95 -5.93
N PHE A 66 -9.74 -7.17 -6.06
CA PHE A 66 -8.52 -7.47 -6.82
C PHE A 66 -8.72 -8.43 -7.99
N LEU A 67 -9.86 -9.11 -8.09
CA LEU A 67 -10.19 -10.01 -9.20
C LEU A 67 -11.37 -9.49 -10.01
N ASN A 68 -11.31 -9.65 -11.33
CA ASN A 68 -12.41 -9.37 -12.24
C ASN A 68 -13.46 -10.50 -12.23
N ASN A 69 -14.51 -10.34 -13.03
CA ASN A 69 -15.58 -11.33 -13.19
C ASN A 69 -15.13 -12.68 -13.79
N LEU A 70 -13.88 -12.78 -14.26
CA LEU A 70 -13.27 -14.01 -14.76
C LEU A 70 -12.29 -14.62 -13.74
N ASN A 71 -12.31 -14.17 -12.47
CA ASN A 71 -11.37 -14.56 -11.43
C ASN A 71 -9.89 -14.29 -11.78
N ARG A 72 -9.62 -13.27 -12.61
CA ARG A 72 -8.27 -12.85 -12.96
C ARG A 72 -7.89 -11.58 -12.22
N PRO A 73 -6.61 -11.40 -11.85
CA PRO A 73 -6.13 -10.15 -11.27
C PRO A 73 -6.52 -8.94 -12.11
N ARG A 74 -7.09 -7.94 -11.45
CA ARG A 74 -7.45 -6.66 -12.05
C ARG A 74 -6.20 -5.85 -12.34
N GLN A 75 -6.35 -4.90 -13.25
CA GLN A 75 -5.37 -3.84 -13.44
C GLN A 75 -5.23 -3.02 -12.15
N PHE A 76 -4.00 -2.60 -11.84
CA PHE A 76 -3.69 -1.81 -10.66
C PHE A 76 -4.57 -0.54 -10.53
N PRO A 77 -4.76 0.31 -11.58
CA PRO A 77 -5.54 1.54 -11.45
C PRO A 77 -7.06 1.36 -11.22
N VAL A 78 -7.61 0.18 -11.50
CA VAL A 78 -9.03 -0.09 -11.24
C VAL A 78 -9.26 -0.83 -9.92
N SER A 79 -8.19 -1.01 -9.14
CA SER A 79 -8.18 -1.71 -7.86
C SER A 79 -7.89 -0.73 -6.71
N PRO A 80 -8.45 -0.94 -5.51
CA PRO A 80 -9.55 -1.85 -5.20
C PRO A 80 -10.87 -1.42 -5.85
N TYR A 81 -11.69 -2.36 -6.31
CA TYR A 81 -12.93 -2.03 -7.03
C TYR A 81 -14.07 -1.54 -6.11
N THR A 82 -14.12 -1.94 -4.83
CA THR A 82 -15.16 -1.47 -3.89
C THR A 82 -15.02 0.00 -3.50
N LEU A 83 -13.81 0.57 -3.58
CA LEU A 83 -13.62 2.00 -3.35
C LEU A 83 -14.11 2.83 -4.55
N ALA A 84 -14.59 4.03 -4.25
CA ALA A 84 -14.93 5.04 -5.26
C ALA A 84 -13.74 5.27 -6.19
N TRP A 85 -14.02 5.57 -7.47
CA TRP A 85 -12.99 5.64 -8.52
C TRP A 85 -11.81 6.58 -8.18
N ASN A 86 -12.05 7.67 -7.46
CA ASN A 86 -11.05 8.64 -7.02
C ASN A 86 -10.25 8.22 -5.77
N LYS A 87 -10.61 7.08 -5.17
CA LYS A 87 -9.96 6.46 -4.01
C LYS A 87 -9.37 5.08 -4.36
N ARG A 88 -9.14 4.81 -5.64
CA ARG A 88 -8.42 3.61 -6.12
C ARG A 88 -6.94 3.93 -6.27
N PHE A 89 -6.10 2.90 -6.38
CA PHE A 89 -4.69 3.12 -6.64
C PHE A 89 -4.49 3.92 -7.93
N LYS A 90 -3.57 4.88 -7.91
CA LYS A 90 -3.15 5.60 -9.13
C LYS A 90 -2.52 4.63 -10.12
N ASP A 91 -2.64 4.94 -11.40
CA ASP A 91 -1.99 4.21 -12.51
C ASP A 91 -0.47 4.44 -12.52
N ALA A 92 0.21 3.95 -11.48
CA ALA A 92 1.60 4.24 -11.20
C ALA A 92 2.57 3.26 -11.87
N TYR A 93 2.10 2.08 -12.28
CA TYR A 93 2.96 0.99 -12.70
C TYR A 93 2.58 0.43 -14.08
N GLU A 94 3.60 0.02 -14.82
CA GLU A 94 3.46 -0.64 -16.11
C GLU A 94 4.45 -1.81 -16.20
N VAL A 95 4.10 -2.80 -17.01
CA VAL A 95 5.02 -3.85 -17.42
C VAL A 95 5.51 -3.54 -18.81
N VAL A 96 6.82 -3.60 -19.02
CA VAL A 96 7.45 -3.27 -20.29
C VAL A 96 8.26 -4.43 -20.80
N LYS A 97 8.09 -4.74 -22.08
CA LYS A 97 8.84 -5.80 -22.74
C LYS A 97 10.30 -5.41 -22.91
N THR A 98 11.18 -6.18 -22.30
CA THR A 98 12.64 -5.95 -22.27
C THR A 98 13.42 -6.99 -23.07
N ALA A 99 12.84 -8.15 -23.39
CA ALA A 99 13.53 -9.19 -24.14
C ALA A 99 12.60 -10.03 -25.05
N GLY A 100 13.21 -10.67 -26.05
CA GLY A 100 12.65 -11.76 -26.86
C GLY A 100 11.60 -11.39 -27.92
N GLY A 101 11.65 -12.06 -29.08
CA GLY A 101 10.55 -12.20 -30.06
C GLY A 101 10.08 -10.94 -30.83
N PRO A 102 9.57 -11.09 -32.08
CA PRO A 102 9.13 -9.96 -32.91
C PRO A 102 7.80 -9.34 -32.47
N ASN A 103 7.01 -10.02 -31.63
CA ASN A 103 5.68 -9.57 -31.23
C ASN A 103 5.44 -9.79 -29.72
N PRO A 104 4.99 -8.78 -28.96
CA PRO A 104 4.98 -7.35 -29.34
C PRO A 104 6.41 -6.78 -29.43
N PRO A 105 6.63 -5.62 -30.06
CA PRO A 105 7.97 -5.01 -30.14
C PRO A 105 8.60 -4.77 -28.77
N LEU A 106 9.93 -4.72 -28.70
CA LEU A 106 10.64 -4.27 -27.50
C LEU A 106 10.18 -2.85 -27.12
N GLY A 107 10.05 -2.60 -25.82
CA GLY A 107 9.53 -1.33 -25.31
C GLY A 107 8.00 -1.24 -25.28
N THR A 108 7.27 -2.25 -25.77
CA THR A 108 5.81 -2.32 -25.58
C THR A 108 5.48 -2.28 -24.10
N SER A 109 4.55 -1.40 -23.72
CA SER A 109 4.07 -1.24 -22.35
C SER A 109 2.61 -1.69 -22.22
N ASN A 110 2.31 -2.36 -21.12
CA ASN A 110 0.95 -2.66 -20.68
C ASN A 110 0.73 -2.14 -19.25
N ILE A 111 -0.53 -1.82 -18.93
CA ILE A 111 -0.93 -1.50 -17.55
C ILE A 111 -0.66 -2.72 -16.67
N ALA A 112 0.05 -2.53 -15.55
CA ALA A 112 0.34 -3.61 -14.61
C ALA A 112 -0.93 -4.07 -13.90
N THR A 113 -1.04 -5.38 -13.65
CA THR A 113 -2.05 -5.94 -12.76
C THR A 113 -1.61 -5.87 -11.30
N VAL A 114 -2.55 -6.08 -10.39
CA VAL A 114 -2.25 -6.19 -8.95
C VAL A 114 -1.26 -7.32 -8.70
N TRP A 115 -1.35 -8.44 -9.44
CA TRP A 115 -0.38 -9.55 -9.29
C TRP A 115 1.01 -9.14 -9.76
N ASP A 116 1.10 -8.42 -10.90
CA ASP A 116 2.39 -7.98 -11.41
C ASP A 116 3.09 -7.05 -10.42
N VAL A 117 2.34 -6.09 -9.85
CA VAL A 117 2.87 -5.16 -8.85
C VAL A 117 3.28 -5.91 -7.59
N LEU A 118 2.42 -6.78 -7.05
CA LEU A 118 2.67 -7.55 -5.83
C LEU A 118 3.90 -8.47 -5.97
N SER A 119 4.06 -9.13 -7.12
CA SER A 119 5.22 -9.98 -7.41
C SER A 119 6.48 -9.20 -7.78
N GLY A 120 6.35 -7.94 -8.22
CA GLY A 120 7.48 -7.11 -8.69
C GLY A 120 7.92 -7.39 -10.13
N TYR A 121 7.18 -8.23 -10.86
CA TYR A 121 7.46 -8.64 -12.23
C TYR A 121 6.17 -9.05 -12.91
N MET A 122 6.18 -9.12 -14.25
CA MET A 122 5.00 -9.61 -14.97
C MET A 122 4.77 -11.10 -14.69
N VAL A 123 3.56 -11.44 -14.25
CA VAL A 123 3.16 -12.81 -13.94
C VAL A 123 2.32 -13.38 -15.08
N ASN A 124 2.63 -14.61 -15.48
CA ASN A 124 1.76 -15.37 -16.39
C ASN A 124 0.52 -15.81 -15.63
N VAL A 125 -0.63 -15.21 -15.97
CA VAL A 125 -1.90 -15.44 -15.24
C VAL A 125 -2.36 -16.91 -15.25
N ALA A 126 -1.87 -17.72 -16.20
CA ALA A 126 -2.24 -19.12 -16.33
C ALA A 126 -1.63 -20.02 -15.25
N ASP A 127 -0.40 -19.74 -14.82
CA ASP A 127 0.39 -20.62 -13.95
C ASP A 127 1.12 -19.90 -12.80
N GLY A 128 1.02 -18.58 -12.72
CA GLY A 128 1.67 -17.77 -11.69
C GLY A 128 3.18 -17.62 -11.86
N THR A 129 3.75 -18.07 -12.99
CA THR A 129 5.19 -17.99 -13.23
C THR A 129 5.63 -16.61 -13.67
N GLN A 130 6.88 -16.24 -13.38
CA GLN A 130 7.49 -15.03 -13.90
C GLN A 130 7.61 -15.08 -15.42
N ASN A 131 7.26 -13.99 -16.09
CA ASN A 131 7.61 -13.78 -17.49
C ASN A 131 8.96 -13.03 -17.58
N PRO A 132 10.06 -13.70 -17.97
CA PRO A 132 11.40 -13.10 -17.96
C PRO A 132 11.60 -12.02 -19.04
N ASN A 133 10.68 -11.94 -20.00
CA ASN A 133 10.76 -10.99 -21.11
C ASN A 133 10.18 -9.61 -20.78
N TRP A 134 9.61 -9.45 -19.59
CA TRP A 134 8.93 -8.24 -19.16
C TRP A 134 9.41 -7.81 -17.79
N THR A 135 9.56 -6.51 -17.60
CA THR A 135 9.93 -5.91 -16.31
C THR A 135 8.82 -4.99 -15.83
N LEU A 136 8.57 -5.01 -14.52
CA LEU A 136 7.73 -4.02 -13.88
C LEU A 136 8.53 -2.73 -13.69
N LYS A 137 7.91 -1.59 -14.01
CA LYS A 137 8.49 -0.28 -13.72
C LYS A 137 7.39 0.73 -13.43
N ALA A 138 7.77 1.86 -12.84
CA ALA A 138 6.83 2.97 -12.71
C ALA A 138 6.59 3.67 -14.06
N ARG A 139 5.38 4.20 -14.21
CA ARG A 139 5.01 5.10 -15.32
C ARG A 139 5.70 6.45 -15.13
N SER A 140 5.85 7.19 -16.23
CA SER A 140 6.40 8.55 -16.19
C SER A 140 5.59 9.46 -15.26
N GLY A 141 6.28 10.26 -14.43
CA GLY A 141 5.66 11.13 -13.42
C GLY A 141 5.35 10.47 -12.08
N PHE A 142 5.72 9.20 -11.91
CA PHE A 142 5.55 8.43 -10.67
C PHE A 142 6.90 8.00 -10.09
N VAL A 143 6.88 7.66 -8.79
CA VAL A 143 8.02 7.12 -8.06
C VAL A 143 8.44 5.78 -8.65
N SER A 144 9.73 5.65 -8.98
CA SER A 144 10.27 4.47 -9.67
C SER A 144 10.36 3.20 -8.84
N ASP A 145 10.09 3.28 -7.53
CA ASP A 145 10.21 2.16 -6.61
C ASP A 145 8.95 1.27 -6.63
N PRO A 146 9.02 0.04 -7.19
CA PRO A 146 7.91 -0.89 -7.17
C PRO A 146 7.63 -1.44 -5.77
N ALA A 147 8.61 -1.39 -4.85
CA ALA A 147 8.41 -1.84 -3.48
C ALA A 147 7.32 -1.04 -2.77
N LEU A 148 7.18 0.25 -3.08
CA LEU A 148 6.08 1.05 -2.54
C LEU A 148 4.71 0.48 -2.93
N GLY A 149 4.54 0.02 -4.16
CA GLY A 149 3.31 -0.61 -4.66
C GLY A 149 3.07 -1.98 -4.04
N GLN A 150 4.13 -2.80 -3.95
CA GLN A 150 4.10 -4.10 -3.30
C GLN A 150 3.60 -3.98 -1.85
N GLU A 151 4.23 -3.07 -1.10
CA GLU A 151 3.94 -2.86 0.31
C GLU A 151 2.56 -2.22 0.51
N ALA A 152 2.12 -1.33 -0.39
CA ALA A 152 0.77 -0.78 -0.35
C ALA A 152 -0.30 -1.85 -0.59
N ILE A 153 -0.11 -2.77 -1.55
CA ILE A 153 -1.05 -3.88 -1.76
C ILE A 153 -1.08 -4.80 -0.55
N ALA A 154 0.08 -5.17 0.00
CA ALA A 154 0.16 -6.02 1.19
C ALA A 154 -0.51 -5.36 2.40
N ALA A 155 -0.25 -4.08 2.66
CA ALA A 155 -0.89 -3.32 3.73
C ALA A 155 -2.42 -3.24 3.55
N TYR A 156 -2.90 -3.09 2.32
CA TYR A 156 -4.34 -3.14 2.02
C TYR A 156 -4.91 -4.53 2.32
N MET A 157 -4.27 -5.59 1.84
CA MET A 157 -4.71 -6.98 2.08
C MET A 157 -4.71 -7.33 3.57
N ASN A 158 -3.72 -6.85 4.33
CA ASN A 158 -3.67 -6.98 5.78
C ASN A 158 -4.84 -6.23 6.44
N ALA A 159 -5.08 -4.97 6.08
CA ALA A 159 -6.19 -4.18 6.60
C ALA A 159 -7.57 -4.85 6.35
N VAL A 160 -7.75 -5.44 5.16
CA VAL A 160 -8.97 -6.17 4.77
C VAL A 160 -9.11 -7.51 5.47
N ARG A 161 -8.03 -8.30 5.54
CA ARG A 161 -8.01 -9.60 6.26
C ARG A 161 -8.41 -9.40 7.72
N ILE A 162 -8.01 -8.27 8.29
CA ILE A 162 -8.14 -7.98 9.72
C ILE A 162 -9.51 -7.38 10.06
N THR A 163 -10.17 -6.69 9.13
CA THR A 163 -11.58 -6.28 9.30
C THR A 163 -12.55 -7.47 9.43
N GLY A 164 -12.09 -8.69 9.11
CA GLY A 164 -12.80 -9.96 9.33
C GLY A 164 -12.58 -10.66 10.67
N GLY A 165 -11.81 -10.11 11.63
CA GLY A 165 -11.67 -10.75 12.95
C GLY A 165 -10.45 -10.44 13.83
N TYR A 166 -9.58 -9.48 13.49
CA TYR A 166 -8.50 -9.03 14.37
C TYR A 166 -8.71 -7.51 14.69
N PRO A 167 -8.68 -7.07 15.96
CA PRO A 167 -9.07 -5.69 16.29
C PRO A 167 -7.98 -4.62 16.08
N ASP A 168 -6.80 -4.94 15.53
CA ASP A 168 -5.61 -4.12 15.79
C ASP A 168 -4.75 -3.68 14.58
N TYR A 169 -5.20 -3.86 13.32
CA TYR A 169 -4.45 -3.27 12.20
C TYR A 169 -4.61 -1.73 12.20
N PRO A 170 -3.53 -0.94 12.18
CA PRO A 170 -3.60 0.50 12.42
C PRO A 170 -4.13 1.33 11.25
N LEU A 171 -4.37 0.71 10.09
CA LEU A 171 -4.83 1.39 8.87
C LEU A 171 -6.13 0.80 8.35
N THR A 172 -7.01 1.66 7.87
CA THR A 172 -8.13 1.21 7.03
C THR A 172 -7.66 0.97 5.59
N PRO A 173 -8.37 0.16 4.80
CA PRO A 173 -8.05 -0.02 3.38
C PRO A 173 -8.04 1.32 2.61
N SER A 174 -8.89 2.27 2.98
CA SER A 174 -8.88 3.62 2.39
C SER A 174 -7.67 4.46 2.77
N ASP A 175 -7.14 4.31 3.99
CA ASP A 175 -5.94 5.05 4.42
C ASP A 175 -4.72 4.61 3.64
N VAL A 176 -4.57 3.29 3.43
CA VAL A 176 -3.47 2.73 2.62
C VAL A 176 -3.44 3.33 1.21
N VAL A 177 -4.61 3.36 0.54
CA VAL A 177 -4.69 3.91 -0.83
C VAL A 177 -4.45 5.43 -0.82
N ALA A 178 -4.94 6.15 0.19
CA ALA A 178 -4.70 7.60 0.32
C ALA A 178 -3.21 7.92 0.50
N MET A 179 -2.53 7.18 1.39
CA MET A 179 -1.10 7.31 1.64
C MET A 179 -0.29 7.04 0.38
N PHE A 180 -0.55 5.92 -0.29
CA PHE A 180 0.12 5.56 -1.54
C PHE A 180 -0.11 6.64 -2.62
N ASN A 181 -1.37 7.02 -2.88
CA ASN A 181 -1.71 7.96 -3.93
C ASN A 181 -1.09 9.35 -3.74
N ALA A 182 -0.90 9.76 -2.48
CA ALA A 182 -0.29 11.05 -2.15
C ALA A 182 1.21 11.09 -2.46
N VAL A 183 1.93 9.98 -2.24
CA VAL A 183 3.40 9.94 -2.35
C VAL A 183 3.92 9.28 -3.62
N VAL A 184 3.10 8.50 -4.34
CA VAL A 184 3.53 7.80 -5.55
C VAL A 184 3.75 8.75 -6.73
N VAL A 185 3.20 9.96 -6.70
CA VAL A 185 3.50 11.00 -7.69
C VAL A 185 4.86 11.61 -7.37
N THR A 186 5.71 11.84 -8.37
CA THR A 186 7.03 12.46 -8.16
C THR A 186 6.88 13.82 -7.46
N GLY A 187 7.59 14.01 -6.34
CA GLY A 187 7.48 15.22 -5.51
C GLY A 187 6.22 15.28 -4.62
N GLY A 188 5.42 14.21 -4.59
CA GLY A 188 4.26 14.08 -3.72
C GLY A 188 4.62 13.87 -2.24
N GLY A 189 3.64 14.12 -1.38
CA GLY A 189 3.79 13.99 0.07
C GLY A 189 2.45 13.73 0.75
N TYR A 190 2.47 12.90 1.79
CA TYR A 190 1.30 12.60 2.61
C TYR A 190 1.36 13.37 3.92
N GLN A 191 0.39 14.24 4.16
CA GLN A 191 0.33 15.04 5.37
C GLN A 191 -0.25 14.21 6.53
N VAL A 192 0.62 13.76 7.44
CA VAL A 192 0.21 13.01 8.65
C VAL A 192 -0.23 13.94 9.79
N SER A 193 0.34 15.14 9.84
CA SER A 193 -0.04 16.20 10.79
C SER A 193 0.19 17.58 10.16
N PRO A 194 -0.30 18.69 10.73
CA PRO A 194 -0.10 20.03 10.15
C PRO A 194 1.36 20.43 9.91
N SER A 195 2.30 19.84 10.63
CA SER A 195 3.74 20.13 10.54
C SER A 195 4.59 18.99 9.99
N VAL A 196 3.99 17.83 9.70
CA VAL A 196 4.73 16.64 9.28
C VAL A 196 4.13 16.10 7.99
N VAL A 197 4.98 16.03 6.96
CA VAL A 197 4.68 15.47 5.65
C VAL A 197 5.64 14.32 5.41
N TRP A 198 5.09 13.16 5.05
CA TRP A 198 5.83 11.97 4.69
C TRP A 198 6.04 11.91 3.19
N ASN A 199 7.26 11.58 2.77
CA ASN A 199 7.56 11.29 1.38
C ASN A 199 7.35 9.78 1.08
N ALA A 200 7.68 9.35 -0.14
CA ALA A 200 7.54 7.95 -0.56
C ALA A 200 8.36 6.97 0.28
N ALA A 201 9.58 7.35 0.69
CA ALA A 201 10.45 6.50 1.50
C ALA A 201 9.93 6.35 2.94
N ASP A 202 9.34 7.42 3.50
CA ASP A 202 8.72 7.38 4.83
C ASP A 202 7.50 6.46 4.83
N VAL A 203 6.63 6.59 3.82
CA VAL A 203 5.45 5.71 3.66
C VAL A 203 5.85 4.27 3.41
N LEU A 204 6.88 4.02 2.59
CA LEU A 204 7.41 2.67 2.36
C LEU A 204 7.92 2.05 3.67
N SER A 205 8.70 2.82 4.44
CA SER A 205 9.23 2.39 5.74
C SER A 205 8.11 2.10 6.72
N TYR A 206 7.02 2.88 6.66
CA TYR A 206 5.84 2.62 7.46
C TYR A 206 5.16 1.31 7.11
N PHE A 207 4.84 1.07 5.84
CA PHE A 207 4.18 -0.17 5.44
C PHE A 207 5.00 -1.40 5.81
N ARG A 208 6.33 -1.35 5.66
CA ARG A 208 7.27 -2.39 6.11
C ARG A 208 7.27 -2.63 7.61
N SER A 209 6.90 -1.63 8.41
CA SER A 209 6.82 -1.80 9.86
C SER A 209 5.56 -2.55 10.33
N LEU A 210 4.58 -2.77 9.43
CA LEU A 210 3.28 -3.36 9.73
C LEU A 210 3.19 -4.87 9.42
N HIS A 211 4.31 -5.51 9.08
CA HIS A 211 4.42 -6.94 8.82
C HIS A 211 5.85 -7.45 9.12
N ALA A 212 6.02 -8.78 9.17
CA ALA A 212 7.23 -9.47 9.60
C ALA A 212 8.04 -10.05 8.44
#